data_AF-A0A961V6Z9-F1
#
_entry.id   AF-A0A961V6Z9-F1
#
_cell.length_a   1.000
_cell.length_b   1.000
_cell.length_c   1.000
_cell.angle_alpha   90.00
_cell.angle_beta   90.00
_cell.angle_gamma   90.00
#
_symmetry.space_group_name_H-M   'P 1'
#
loop_
_entity.id
_entity.type
_entity.pdbx_description
1 polymer ?
#
loop_
_entity_poly.entity_id
_entity_poly.type
_entity_poly.pdbx_seq_one_letter_code
_entity_poly.pdbx_strand_id
1 'polypeptide(L)'
;MLMLVAVGCIALDTLLVRLVSSHMHPLEIVFFRSLFGLVAVVPHLLRHKLRGIATGRLPMHTVRAAFKIAGLVLLFAAIARLPLALVTVIAFTTPLFICLGSVLFLGERLRTPRVVALVLGFVGVLVAVRPGVAPMDLGIVMAIGSALVIAGVML
;
A
#
# COMPACT_ATOMS: atom_id res chain seq x y z
N MET A 1 -19.29 12.79 -4.29
CA MET A 1 -19.02 12.32 -5.66
C MET A 1 -17.53 12.04 -5.92
N LEU A 2 -16.61 12.94 -5.57
CA LEU A 2 -15.15 12.74 -5.76
C LEU A 2 -14.58 11.45 -5.13
N MET A 3 -14.99 11.08 -3.91
CA MET A 3 -14.51 9.85 -3.26
C MET A 3 -14.93 8.58 -4.01
N LEU A 4 -16.13 8.55 -4.59
CA LEU A 4 -16.61 7.39 -5.36
C LEU A 4 -15.77 7.18 -6.62
N VAL A 5 -15.45 8.27 -7.33
CA VAL A 5 -14.59 8.23 -8.51
C VAL A 5 -13.19 7.74 -8.12
N ALA A 6 -12.62 8.29 -7.04
CA ALA A 6 -11.30 7.88 -6.57
C ALA A 6 -11.24 6.38 -6.21
N VAL A 7 -12.23 5.88 -5.46
CA VAL A 7 -12.31 4.44 -5.11
C VAL A 7 -12.50 3.59 -6.35
N GLY A 8 -13.32 4.03 -7.31
CA GLY A 8 -13.51 3.35 -8.60
C GLY A 8 -12.20 3.23 -9.39
N CYS A 9 -11.42 4.31 -9.48
CA CYS A 9 -10.10 4.29 -10.12
C CYS A 9 -9.11 3.34 -9.42
N ILE A 10 -9.10 3.33 -8.08
CA ILE A 10 -8.23 2.42 -7.29
C ILE A 10 -8.63 0.96 -7.51
N ALA A 11 -9.93 0.66 -7.57
CA ALA A 11 -10.42 -0.69 -7.83
C ALA A 11 -10.06 -1.15 -9.25
N LEU A 12 -10.25 -0.29 -10.25
CA LEU A 12 -9.87 -0.57 -11.64
C LEU A 12 -8.37 -0.83 -11.76
N ASP A 13 -7.56 0.02 -11.14
CA ASP A 13 -6.11 -0.12 -11.10
C ASP A 13 -5.67 -1.48 -10.53
N THR A 14 -6.25 -1.86 -9.39
CA THR A 14 -5.98 -3.13 -8.72
C THR A 14 -6.35 -4.33 -9.59
N LEU A 15 -7.47 -4.24 -10.32
CA LEU A 15 -7.91 -5.27 -11.26
C LEU A 15 -6.95 -5.38 -12.46
N LEU A 16 -6.53 -4.25 -13.06
CA LEU A 16 -5.59 -4.22 -14.17
C LEU A 16 -4.24 -4.83 -13.76
N VAL A 17 -3.72 -4.47 -12.58
CA VAL A 17 -2.50 -5.06 -12.04
C VAL A 17 -2.63 -6.58 -11.92
N ARG A 18 -3.76 -7.08 -11.43
CA ARG A 18 -3.99 -8.54 -11.35
C ARG A 18 -3.95 -9.21 -12.73
N LEU A 19 -4.60 -8.63 -13.74
CA LEU A 19 -4.62 -9.17 -15.10
C LEU A 19 -3.23 -9.16 -15.75
N VAL A 20 -2.43 -8.13 -15.49
CA VAL A 20 -1.09 -7.98 -16.06
C VAL A 20 -0.04 -8.79 -15.28
N SER A 21 -0.26 -9.03 -13.99
CA SER A 21 0.68 -9.72 -13.10
C SER A 21 1.01 -11.16 -13.50
N SER A 22 0.18 -11.80 -14.34
CA SER A 22 0.47 -13.13 -14.87
C SER A 22 1.50 -13.13 -16.01
N HIS A 23 1.75 -11.97 -16.64
CA HIS A 23 2.60 -11.84 -17.82
C HIS A 23 3.79 -10.90 -17.62
N MET A 24 3.75 -10.01 -16.61
CA MET A 24 4.81 -9.03 -16.35
C MET A 24 5.33 -9.13 -14.93
N HIS A 25 6.64 -8.90 -14.77
CA HIS A 25 7.26 -8.91 -13.46
C HIS A 25 6.76 -7.72 -12.61
N PRO A 26 6.51 -7.88 -11.29
CA PRO A 26 6.00 -6.80 -10.44
C PRO A 26 6.81 -5.50 -10.51
N LEU A 27 8.13 -5.60 -10.66
CA LEU A 27 9.02 -4.45 -10.82
C LEU A 27 8.73 -3.64 -12.10
N GLU A 28 8.43 -4.31 -13.21
CA GLU A 28 8.10 -3.65 -14.48
C GLU A 28 6.77 -2.90 -14.36
N ILE A 29 5.77 -3.54 -13.73
CA ILE A 29 4.47 -2.92 -13.47
C ILE A 29 4.65 -1.65 -12.64
N VAL A 30 5.43 -1.70 -11.56
CA VAL A 30 5.73 -0.53 -10.72
C VAL A 30 6.49 0.55 -11.50
N PHE A 31 7.47 0.16 -12.32
CA PHE A 31 8.25 1.08 -13.13
C PHE A 31 7.37 1.84 -14.12
N PHE A 32 6.61 1.13 -14.96
CA PHE A 32 5.74 1.77 -15.96
C PHE A 32 4.65 2.60 -15.32
N ARG A 33 4.04 2.13 -14.21
CA ARG A 33 3.08 2.91 -13.44
C ARG A 33 3.68 4.23 -12.96
N SER A 34 4.90 4.20 -12.41
CA SER A 34 5.58 5.38 -11.90
C SER A 34 6.01 6.32 -13.02
N LEU A 35 6.44 5.77 -14.15
CA LEU A 35 6.82 6.50 -15.35
C LEU A 35 5.63 7.25 -15.95
N PHE A 36 4.49 6.58 -16.16
CA PHE A 36 3.29 7.24 -16.68
C PHE A 36 2.70 8.24 -15.70
N GLY A 37 2.75 7.95 -14.40
CA GLY A 37 2.40 8.91 -13.36
C GLY A 37 3.28 10.17 -13.43
N LEU A 38 4.59 10.01 -13.62
CA LEU A 38 5.52 11.11 -13.80
C LEU A 38 5.21 11.91 -15.07
N VAL A 39 5.03 11.24 -16.21
CA VAL A 39 4.69 11.89 -17.50
C VAL A 39 3.39 12.68 -17.39
N ALA A 40 2.39 12.19 -16.66
CA ALA A 40 1.14 12.90 -16.44
C ALA A 40 1.31 14.15 -15.55
N VAL A 41 2.20 14.08 -14.54
CA VAL A 41 2.43 15.17 -13.58
C VAL A 41 3.38 16.24 -14.14
N VAL A 42 4.36 15.88 -14.96
CA VAL A 42 5.39 16.80 -15.49
C VAL A 42 4.81 18.04 -16.20
N PRO A 43 3.82 17.94 -17.11
CA PRO A 43 3.24 19.12 -17.75
C PRO A 43 2.62 20.11 -16.76
N HIS A 44 1.98 19.60 -15.71
CA HIS A 44 1.42 20.43 -14.65
C HIS A 44 2.53 21.11 -13.84
N LEU A 45 3.60 20.36 -13.55
CA LEU A 45 4.77 20.83 -12.83
C LEU A 45 5.51 21.97 -13.55
N LEU A 46 5.64 21.86 -14.88
CA LEU A 46 6.26 22.87 -15.72
C LEU A 46 5.42 24.16 -15.81
N ARG A 47 4.08 24.04 -15.78
CA ARG A 47 3.15 25.18 -15.81
C ARG A 47 3.18 26.03 -14.54
N HIS A 48 3.35 25.42 -13.37
CA HIS A 48 3.31 26.14 -12.08
C HIS A 48 4.64 26.73 -11.62
N LYS A 49 5.70 26.61 -12.45
CA LYS A 49 7.11 26.94 -12.13
C LYS A 49 7.59 26.14 -10.91
N LEU A 50 8.75 25.49 -11.02
CA LEU A 50 9.37 24.59 -10.01
C LEU A 50 9.62 25.24 -8.62
N ARG A 51 9.16 26.48 -8.39
CA ARG A 51 9.24 27.23 -7.13
C ARG A 51 8.64 26.49 -5.91
N GLY A 52 7.70 25.57 -6.12
CA GLY A 52 7.13 24.72 -5.06
C GLY A 52 7.90 23.42 -4.75
N ILE A 53 8.93 23.09 -5.54
CA ILE A 53 9.66 21.81 -5.46
C ILE A 53 11.00 21.98 -4.74
N ALA A 54 11.50 23.21 -4.61
CA ALA A 54 12.67 23.57 -3.82
C ALA A 54 12.38 23.33 -2.33
N THR A 55 12.32 22.06 -1.95
CA THR A 55 12.12 21.60 -0.58
C THR A 55 13.48 21.28 -0.01
N GLY A 56 13.87 21.96 1.07
CA GLY A 56 15.11 21.66 1.82
C GLY A 56 15.14 20.28 2.50
N ARG A 57 14.18 19.41 2.18
CA ARG A 57 14.00 18.06 2.76
C ARG A 57 14.01 16.97 1.69
N LEU A 58 14.75 17.19 0.60
CA LEU A 58 14.99 16.21 -0.46
C LEU A 58 15.30 14.78 0.07
N PRO A 59 16.20 14.57 1.06
CA PRO A 59 16.47 13.22 1.57
C PRO A 59 15.24 12.55 2.18
N MET A 60 14.36 13.30 2.86
CA MET A 60 13.14 12.76 3.46
C MET A 60 12.12 12.34 2.38
N HIS A 61 12.03 13.10 1.29
CA HIS A 61 11.21 12.73 0.13
C HIS A 61 11.73 11.46 -0.56
N THR A 62 13.04 11.33 -0.72
CA THR A 62 13.66 10.13 -1.31
C THR A 62 13.41 8.89 -0.48
N VAL A 63 13.60 8.97 0.84
CA VAL A 63 13.30 7.85 1.75
C VAL A 63 11.83 7.47 1.65
N ARG A 64 10.92 8.44 1.78
CA ARG A 64 9.48 8.17 1.67
C ARG A 64 9.08 7.54 0.34
N ALA A 65 9.66 7.99 -0.77
CA ALA A 65 9.45 7.42 -2.09
C ALA A 65 9.98 5.98 -2.18
N ALA A 66 11.17 5.70 -1.64
CA ALA A 66 11.76 4.36 -1.61
C ALA A 66 10.87 3.37 -0.83
N PHE A 67 10.39 3.75 0.36
CA PHE A 67 9.45 2.93 1.12
C PHE A 67 8.14 2.72 0.34
N LYS A 68 7.62 3.75 -0.34
CA LYS A 68 6.40 3.60 -1.15
C LYS A 68 6.59 2.61 -2.29
N ILE A 69 7.72 2.67 -3.00
CA ILE A 69 8.05 1.75 -4.09
C ILE A 69 8.20 0.33 -3.53
N ALA A 70 8.95 0.14 -2.44
CA ALA A 70 9.12 -1.16 -1.80
C ALA A 70 7.77 -1.78 -1.40
N GLY A 71 6.88 -1.00 -0.77
CA GLY A 71 5.54 -1.45 -0.40
C GLY A 71 4.70 -1.85 -1.62
N LEU A 72 4.81 -1.11 -2.74
CA LEU A 72 4.08 -1.41 -3.97
C LEU A 72 4.61 -2.68 -4.67
N VAL A 73 5.93 -2.86 -4.71
CA VAL A 73 6.55 -4.06 -5.26
C VAL A 73 6.12 -5.31 -4.48
N LEU A 74 6.13 -5.23 -3.14
CA LEU A 74 5.64 -6.30 -2.28
C LEU A 74 4.15 -6.59 -2.50
N LEU A 75 3.34 -5.53 -2.65
CA LEU A 75 1.90 -5.69 -2.92
C LEU A 75 1.66 -6.41 -4.24
N PHE A 76 2.30 -5.96 -5.30
CA PHE A 76 2.12 -6.52 -6.64
C PHE A 76 2.69 -7.93 -6.74
N ALA A 77 3.80 -8.21 -6.05
CA ALA A 77 4.34 -9.57 -5.92
C ALA A 77 3.37 -10.50 -5.16
N ALA A 78 2.67 -10.00 -4.13
CA ALA A 78 1.63 -10.76 -3.46
C ALA A 78 0.40 -10.98 -4.38
N ILE A 79 -0.02 -9.95 -5.12
CA ILE A 79 -1.10 -10.06 -6.12
C ILE A 79 -0.74 -11.08 -7.21
N ALA A 80 0.52 -11.24 -7.59
CA ALA A 80 0.91 -12.24 -8.57
C ALA A 80 0.80 -13.70 -8.05
N ARG A 81 0.93 -13.91 -6.73
CA ARG A 81 1.02 -15.24 -6.11
C ARG A 81 -0.28 -15.70 -5.46
N LEU A 82 -1.04 -14.78 -4.87
CA LEU A 82 -2.22 -15.08 -4.07
C LEU A 82 -3.49 -14.59 -4.75
N PRO A 83 -4.67 -15.18 -4.48
CA PRO A 83 -5.94 -14.64 -4.92
C PRO A 83 -6.13 -13.19 -4.46
N LEU A 84 -6.68 -12.34 -5.34
CA LEU A 84 -6.86 -10.91 -5.07
C LEU A 84 -7.67 -10.64 -3.79
N ALA A 85 -8.65 -11.50 -3.50
CA ALA A 85 -9.44 -11.44 -2.27
C ALA A 85 -8.56 -11.60 -1.02
N LEU A 86 -7.63 -12.56 -1.03
CA LEU A 86 -6.75 -12.84 0.10
C LEU A 86 -5.78 -11.68 0.33
N VAL A 87 -5.19 -11.14 -0.76
CA VAL A 87 -4.31 -9.96 -0.67
C VAL A 87 -5.05 -8.74 -0.12
N THR A 88 -6.27 -8.50 -0.59
CA THR A 88 -7.11 -7.38 -0.09
C THR A 88 -7.42 -7.53 1.39
N VAL A 89 -7.75 -8.75 1.84
CA VAL A 89 -8.02 -9.01 3.27
C VAL A 89 -6.77 -8.80 4.12
N ILE A 90 -5.59 -9.26 3.67
CA ILE A 90 -4.34 -8.94 4.36
C ILE A 90 -4.08 -7.44 4.35
N ALA A 91 -4.36 -6.72 3.27
CA ALA A 91 -4.18 -5.26 3.20
C ALA A 91 -5.06 -4.50 4.22
N PHE A 92 -6.19 -5.07 4.67
CA PHE A 92 -6.97 -4.52 5.79
C PHE A 92 -6.24 -4.56 7.14
N THR A 93 -5.07 -5.18 7.21
CA THR A 93 -4.17 -5.03 8.36
C THR A 93 -3.38 -3.73 8.36
N THR A 94 -3.33 -2.98 7.26
CA THR A 94 -2.58 -1.70 7.20
C THR A 94 -2.96 -0.72 8.33
N PRO A 95 -4.26 -0.50 8.66
CA PRO A 95 -4.65 0.34 9.80
C PRO A 95 -4.15 -0.15 11.17
N LEU A 96 -3.93 -1.47 11.35
CA LEU A 96 -3.28 -2.02 12.55
C LEU A 96 -1.88 -1.45 12.70
N PHE A 97 -1.08 -1.58 11.64
CA PHE A 97 0.30 -1.12 11.62
C PHE A 97 0.40 0.40 11.73
N ILE A 98 -0.54 1.14 11.13
CA ILE A 98 -0.63 2.59 11.32
C ILE A 98 -0.88 2.91 12.79
N CYS A 99 -1.89 2.31 13.43
CA CYS A 99 -2.19 2.60 14.83
C CYS A 99 -1.01 2.25 15.76
N LEU A 100 -0.38 1.09 15.55
CA LEU A 100 0.79 0.67 16.32
C LEU A 100 1.97 1.63 16.10
N GLY A 101 2.21 2.02 14.85
CA GLY A 101 3.25 2.98 14.51
C GLY A 101 2.98 4.38 15.06
N SER A 102 1.74 4.85 15.10
CA SER A 102 1.38 6.14 15.70
C SER A 102 1.65 6.16 17.21
N VAL A 103 1.39 5.07 17.92
CA VAL A 103 1.74 4.97 19.35
C VAL A 103 3.26 4.97 19.53
N LEU A 104 3.98 4.18 18.72
CA LEU A 104 5.42 3.98 18.89
C LEU A 104 6.26 5.18 18.46
N PHE A 105 5.94 5.79 17.32
CA PHE A 105 6.75 6.86 16.71
C PHE A 105 6.22 8.27 17.04
N LEU A 106 4.91 8.45 17.17
CA LEU A 106 4.28 9.76 17.42
C LEU A 106 3.87 9.95 18.89
N GLY A 107 3.91 8.89 19.71
CA GLY A 107 3.52 8.96 21.12
C GLY A 107 2.02 9.15 21.34
N GLU A 108 1.19 8.86 20.32
CA GLU A 108 -0.26 8.99 20.43
C GLU A 108 -0.86 7.98 21.40
N ARG A 109 -1.89 8.38 22.17
CA ARG A 109 -2.63 7.47 23.05
C ARG A 109 -3.86 6.92 22.35
N LEU A 110 -3.92 5.60 22.15
CA LEU A 110 -5.10 4.94 21.60
C LEU A 110 -6.22 4.88 22.65
N ARG A 111 -7.42 5.34 22.27
CA ARG A 111 -8.63 5.17 23.08
C ARG A 111 -9.13 3.71 22.97
N THR A 112 -9.64 3.16 24.06
CA THR A 112 -10.22 1.80 24.14
C THR A 112 -11.12 1.40 22.96
N PRO A 113 -12.10 2.22 22.49
CA PRO A 113 -12.94 1.83 21.35
C PRO A 113 -12.14 1.60 20.05
N ARG A 114 -11.05 2.35 19.84
CA ARG A 114 -10.19 2.17 18.67
C ARG A 114 -9.43 0.85 18.75
N VAL A 115 -8.93 0.50 19.94
CA VAL A 115 -8.24 -0.79 20.16
C VAL A 115 -9.19 -1.96 19.92
N VAL A 116 -10.43 -1.90 20.41
CA VAL A 116 -11.43 -2.96 20.20
C VAL A 116 -11.77 -3.12 18.71
N ALA A 117 -12.04 -2.03 17.99
CA ALA A 117 -12.31 -2.07 16.55
C ALA A 117 -11.13 -2.67 15.77
N LEU A 118 -9.91 -2.35 16.21
CA LEU A 118 -8.67 -2.83 15.62
C LEU A 118 -8.49 -4.35 15.83
N VAL A 119 -8.70 -4.84 17.05
CA VAL A 119 -8.66 -6.28 17.37
C VAL A 119 -9.74 -7.04 16.60
N LEU A 120 -10.96 -6.52 16.53
CA LEU A 120 -12.05 -7.14 15.76
C LEU A 120 -11.71 -7.21 14.26
N GLY A 121 -11.13 -6.14 13.70
CA GLY A 121 -10.64 -6.12 12.32
C GLY A 121 -9.57 -7.19 12.08
N PHE A 122 -8.61 -7.32 12.99
CA PHE A 122 -7.55 -8.33 12.90
C PHE A 122 -8.09 -9.76 12.97
N VAL A 123 -9.04 -10.03 13.88
CA VAL A 123 -9.72 -11.33 13.96
C VAL A 123 -10.43 -11.64 12.64
N GLY A 124 -11.10 -10.65 12.02
CA GLY A 124 -11.71 -10.80 10.70
C GLY A 124 -10.70 -11.22 9.62
N VAL A 125 -9.50 -10.63 9.64
CA VAL A 125 -8.40 -11.02 8.73
C VAL A 125 -7.97 -12.47 8.98
N LEU A 126 -7.77 -12.88 10.24
CA LEU A 126 -7.37 -14.25 10.58
C LEU A 126 -8.40 -15.29 10.10
N VAL A 127 -9.69 -15.02 10.31
CA VAL A 127 -10.77 -15.91 9.88
C VAL A 127 -10.82 -16.05 8.36
N ALA A 128 -10.57 -14.97 7.63
CA ALA A 128 -10.59 -14.97 6.17
C ALA A 128 -9.33 -15.60 5.55
N VAL A 129 -8.15 -15.38 6.14
CA VAL A 129 -6.89 -15.98 5.69
C VAL A 129 -6.86 -17.50 5.99
N ARG A 130 -7.61 -17.98 6.99
CA ARG A 130 -7.64 -19.38 7.43
C ARG A 130 -6.23 -19.99 7.57
N PRO A 131 -5.37 -19.41 8.41
CA PRO A 131 -4.02 -19.93 8.62
C PRO A 131 -4.09 -21.37 9.12
N GLY A 132 -3.41 -22.30 8.45
CA GLY A 132 -3.33 -23.72 8.84
C GLY A 132 -3.97 -24.72 7.86
N VAL A 133 -4.82 -24.27 6.93
CA VAL A 133 -5.41 -25.15 5.89
C VAL A 133 -4.63 -25.06 4.57
N ALA A 134 -4.00 -23.92 4.31
CA ALA A 134 -3.15 -23.68 3.15
C ALA A 134 -1.66 -23.65 3.56
N PRO A 135 -0.74 -24.17 2.73
CA PRO A 135 0.69 -24.03 2.97
C PRO A 135 1.08 -22.55 3.03
N MET A 136 2.06 -22.23 3.87
CA MET A 136 2.51 -20.86 4.09
C MET A 136 3.21 -20.35 2.82
N ASP A 137 2.44 -19.69 1.94
CA ASP A 137 2.96 -19.14 0.69
C ASP A 137 3.75 -17.85 0.95
N LEU A 138 4.85 -17.67 0.22
CA LEU A 138 5.68 -16.46 0.30
C LEU A 138 4.86 -15.18 0.03
N GLY A 139 3.79 -15.28 -0.77
CA GLY A 139 2.86 -14.19 -1.04
C GLY A 139 2.17 -13.65 0.22
N ILE A 140 1.92 -14.48 1.25
CA ILE A 140 1.31 -14.01 2.51
C ILE A 140 2.28 -13.09 3.23
N VAL A 141 3.55 -13.51 3.30
CA VAL A 141 4.64 -12.72 3.90
C VAL A 141 4.83 -11.41 3.12
N MET A 142 4.79 -11.47 1.78
CA MET A 142 4.87 -10.28 0.93
C MET A 142 3.68 -9.32 1.16
N ALA A 143 2.47 -9.83 1.32
CA ALA A 143 1.29 -9.00 1.57
C ALA A 143 1.35 -8.32 2.94
N ILE A 144 1.75 -9.04 3.99
CA ILE A 144 1.95 -8.48 5.34
C ILE A 144 3.07 -7.44 5.32
N GLY A 145 4.20 -7.77 4.68
CA GLY A 145 5.32 -6.84 4.52
C GLY A 145 4.92 -5.57 3.77
N SER A 146 4.10 -5.69 2.73
CA SER A 146 3.54 -4.54 2.02
C SER A 146 2.69 -3.66 2.94
N ALA A 147 1.76 -4.25 3.70
CA ALA A 147 0.89 -3.52 4.62
C ALA A 147 1.71 -2.74 5.67
N LEU A 148 2.76 -3.36 6.22
CA LEU A 148 3.67 -2.71 7.17
C LEU A 148 4.43 -1.53 6.54
N VAL A 149 5.02 -1.73 5.36
CA VAL A 149 5.79 -0.69 4.66
C VAL A 149 4.90 0.47 4.24
N ILE A 150 3.69 0.19 3.74
CA ILE A 150 2.71 1.22 3.37
C ILE A 150 2.26 2.00 4.60
N ALA A 151 2.03 1.34 5.73
CA ALA A 151 1.74 2.01 6.99
C ALA A 151 2.86 2.97 7.40
N GLY A 152 4.12 2.55 7.27
CA GLY A 152 5.30 3.39 7.52
C GLY A 152 5.36 4.67 6.67
N VAL A 153 4.81 4.66 5.45
CA VAL A 153 4.75 5.84 4.56
C VAL A 153 3.64 6.83 4.97
N MET A 154 2.63 6.36 5.71
CA MET A 154 1.48 7.13 6.16
C MET A 154 1.67 7.79 7.53
N LEU A 155 2.63 7.31 8.33
CA LEU A 155 3.10 7.94 9.57
C LEU A 155 3.93 9.20 9.27
#